data_AF-A0A926FDW7-F1
#
_entry.id   AF-A0A926FDW7-F1
#
_cell.length_a   1.000
_cell.length_b   1.000
_cell.length_c   1.000
_cell.angle_alpha   90.00
_cell.angle_beta   90.00
_cell.angle_gamma   90.00
#
_symmetry.space_group_name_H-M   'P 1'
#
loop_
_entity.id
_entity.type
_entity.pdbx_description
1 polymer ?
#
loop_
_entity_poly.entity_id
_entity_poly.type
_entity_poly.pdbx_seq_one_letter_code
_entity_poly.pdbx_strand_id
1 'polypeptide(L)'
;MMMKLTYTERIVNRKNKNYTIVIPDNIDKFVNNHYMFDADRKGLEAIMLSALMMIKRQNIIVYFPLQKNVIPKGYFGGAEKLKRFECDKAMYDVVFVNHTMQMPIGEWKEIRHTLNYVKVSKCHFNADVKSEYIACTESFARYKKTEKYYKRKDVFLDCIRFDTYFLVGGKFSFVQIFTDLKEMLELPLEENLKNGEMPDFVVFVNDCRKSGYDFPELGFFDDDLRELCRSRGKKSLWDWLN
;
A
#
# COMPACT_ATOMS: atom_id res chain seq x y z
N MET A 1 21.22 -6.23 6.63
CA MET A 1 20.63 -7.49 7.17
C MET A 1 19.73 -8.03 6.09
N MET A 2 19.93 -9.28 5.70
CA MET A 2 19.10 -9.89 4.65
C MET A 2 17.74 -10.24 5.23
N MET A 3 16.68 -9.67 4.66
CA MET A 3 15.30 -10.00 5.01
C MET A 3 14.63 -10.73 3.86
N LYS A 4 13.64 -11.55 4.20
CA LYS A 4 12.96 -12.44 3.29
C LYS A 4 11.45 -12.26 3.41
N LEU A 5 10.81 -11.88 2.30
CA LEU A 5 9.36 -11.97 2.16
C LEU A 5 9.01 -13.29 1.51
N THR A 6 8.15 -14.07 2.18
CA THR A 6 7.52 -15.24 1.57
C THR A 6 6.16 -14.83 1.05
N TYR A 7 5.79 -15.29 -0.15
CA TYR A 7 4.52 -14.94 -0.78
C TYR A 7 4.05 -16.06 -1.70
N THR A 8 2.76 -16.05 -2.02
CA THR A 8 2.22 -16.85 -3.11
C THR A 8 2.07 -16.01 -4.36
N GLU A 9 2.53 -16.54 -5.49
CA GLU A 9 2.36 -15.94 -6.81
C GLU A 9 1.27 -16.71 -7.57
N ARG A 10 0.38 -15.96 -8.21
CA ARG A 10 -0.72 -16.46 -9.05
C ARG A 10 -0.75 -15.68 -10.35
N ILE A 11 -0.85 -16.36 -11.48
CA ILE A 11 -0.98 -15.73 -12.79
C ILE A 11 -2.43 -15.87 -13.24
N VAL A 12 -3.09 -14.72 -13.48
CA VAL A 12 -4.48 -14.66 -13.96
C VAL A 12 -4.48 -14.11 -15.37
N ASN A 13 -5.05 -14.86 -16.32
CA ASN A 13 -5.29 -14.37 -17.67
C ASN A 13 -6.68 -13.75 -17.77
N ARG A 14 -6.78 -12.49 -18.21
CA ARG A 14 -8.07 -11.83 -18.49
C ARG A 14 -7.92 -10.88 -19.67
N LYS A 15 -8.87 -10.95 -20.62
CA LYS A 15 -8.91 -10.13 -21.85
C LYS A 15 -7.55 -10.06 -22.58
N ASN A 16 -6.92 -11.22 -22.78
CA ASN A 16 -5.62 -11.38 -23.44
C ASN A 16 -4.43 -10.71 -22.70
N LYS A 17 -4.58 -10.40 -21.41
CA LYS A 17 -3.51 -9.88 -20.56
C LYS A 17 -3.27 -10.82 -19.38
N ASN A 18 -1.99 -11.06 -19.07
CA ASN A 18 -1.59 -11.81 -17.89
C ASN A 18 -1.31 -10.85 -16.74
N TYR A 19 -1.95 -11.10 -15.61
CA TYR A 19 -1.79 -10.37 -14.36
C TYR A 19 -1.04 -11.26 -13.37
N THR A 20 0.15 -10.83 -12.94
CA THR A 20 0.90 -11.52 -11.89
C THR A 20 0.49 -10.94 -10.55
N ILE A 21 -0.11 -11.76 -9.70
CA ILE A 21 -0.67 -11.37 -8.41
C ILE A 21 0.17 -12.02 -7.31
N VAL A 22 0.68 -11.19 -6.42
CA VAL A 22 1.54 -11.54 -5.30
C VAL A 22 0.73 -11.37 -4.02
N ILE A 23 0.63 -12.44 -3.23
CA ILE A 23 -0.07 -12.44 -1.93
C ILE A 23 0.96 -12.72 -0.84
N PRO A 24 1.36 -11.70 -0.07
CA PRO A 24 2.31 -11.84 1.02
C PRO A 24 1.83 -12.77 2.14
N ASP A 25 2.75 -13.51 2.75
CA ASP A 25 2.49 -14.26 3.98
C ASP A 25 2.63 -13.37 5.23
N ASN A 26 2.23 -13.90 6.39
CA ASN A 26 2.34 -13.26 7.71
C ASN A 26 1.57 -11.94 7.83
N ILE A 27 0.43 -11.87 7.16
CA ILE A 27 -0.46 -10.70 7.17
C ILE A 27 -1.69 -10.91 8.06
N ASP A 28 -1.76 -11.98 8.86
CA ASP A 28 -2.97 -12.37 9.61
C ASP A 28 -3.40 -11.34 10.65
N LYS A 29 -2.47 -10.48 11.10
CA LYS A 29 -2.71 -9.37 12.02
C LYS A 29 -2.68 -8.01 11.35
N PHE A 30 -2.67 -7.97 10.01
CA PHE A 30 -2.80 -6.73 9.26
C PHE A 30 -4.28 -6.38 9.11
N VAL A 31 -4.69 -5.22 9.60
CA VAL A 31 -6.06 -4.69 9.50
C VAL A 31 -6.04 -3.26 8.96
N ASN A 32 -7.19 -2.79 8.49
CA ASN A 32 -7.36 -1.43 8.00
C ASN A 32 -8.80 -0.95 8.16
N ASN A 33 -8.97 0.37 8.20
CA ASN A 33 -10.27 1.03 8.15
C ASN A 33 -10.34 2.05 6.99
N HIS A 34 -9.58 1.82 5.91
CA HIS A 34 -9.30 2.74 4.80
C HIS A 34 -8.51 4.01 5.18
N TYR A 35 -8.75 4.58 6.36
CA TYR A 35 -8.03 5.75 6.83
C TYR A 35 -6.70 5.41 7.47
N MET A 36 -6.55 4.19 7.97
CA MET A 36 -5.40 3.71 8.73
C MET A 36 -5.13 2.25 8.40
N PHE A 37 -3.85 1.90 8.37
CA PHE A 37 -3.36 0.52 8.41
C PHE A 37 -2.80 0.21 9.79
N ASP A 38 -2.84 -1.05 10.15
CA ASP A 38 -2.38 -1.51 11.45
C ASP A 38 -1.92 -2.97 11.33
N ALA A 39 -0.71 -3.29 11.77
CA ALA A 39 -0.21 -4.66 11.75
C ALA A 39 0.86 -4.92 12.82
N ASP A 40 1.04 -6.19 13.20
CA ASP A 40 2.20 -6.59 14.01
C ASP A 40 3.52 -6.45 13.23
N ARG A 41 4.65 -6.59 13.93
CA ARG A 41 5.99 -6.44 13.32
C ARG A 41 6.16 -7.25 12.03
N LYS A 42 5.65 -8.48 11.97
CA LYS A 42 5.76 -9.34 10.78
C LYS A 42 4.90 -8.82 9.63
N GLY A 43 3.68 -8.36 9.92
CA GLY A 43 2.82 -7.72 8.92
C GLY A 43 3.42 -6.42 8.39
N LEU A 44 4.05 -5.61 9.24
CA LEU A 44 4.75 -4.39 8.84
C LEU A 44 5.99 -4.69 7.98
N GLU A 45 6.76 -5.70 8.35
CA GLU A 45 7.86 -6.20 7.51
C GLU A 45 7.34 -6.70 6.16
N ALA A 46 6.17 -7.37 6.13
CA ALA A 46 5.56 -7.81 4.89
C ALA A 46 5.14 -6.63 4.00
N ILE A 47 4.49 -5.60 4.56
CA ILE A 47 4.12 -4.38 3.83
C ILE A 47 5.36 -3.67 3.30
N MET A 48 6.40 -3.50 4.13
CA MET A 48 7.67 -2.87 3.77
C MET A 48 8.34 -3.60 2.60
N LEU A 49 8.47 -4.93 2.67
CA LEU A 49 9.09 -5.72 1.62
C LEU A 49 8.23 -5.82 0.36
N SER A 50 6.90 -5.75 0.49
CA SER A 50 5.98 -5.61 -0.64
C SER A 50 6.16 -4.28 -1.36
N ALA A 51 6.30 -3.17 -0.64
CA ALA A 51 6.62 -1.87 -1.24
C ALA A 51 7.96 -1.91 -1.97
N LEU A 52 8.99 -2.50 -1.36
CA LEU A 52 10.28 -2.72 -2.01
C LEU A 52 10.16 -3.59 -3.27
N MET A 53 9.32 -4.62 -3.24
CA MET A 53 9.04 -5.42 -4.43
C MET A 53 8.39 -4.59 -5.52
N MET A 54 7.44 -3.70 -5.20
CA MET A 54 6.80 -2.80 -6.16
C MET A 54 7.76 -1.78 -6.78
N ILE A 55 8.81 -1.37 -6.05
CA ILE A 55 9.89 -0.53 -6.59
C ILE A 55 10.68 -1.29 -7.68
N LYS A 56 10.91 -2.60 -7.48
CA LYS A 56 11.74 -3.44 -8.37
C LYS A 56 10.97 -4.15 -9.48
N ARG A 57 9.71 -4.50 -9.24
CA ARG A 57 8.82 -5.23 -10.16
C ARG A 57 7.56 -4.41 -10.36
N GLN A 58 7.48 -3.68 -11.47
CA GLN A 58 6.36 -2.77 -11.75
C GLN A 58 5.17 -3.48 -12.43
N ASN A 59 5.34 -4.72 -12.85
CA ASN A 59 4.35 -5.52 -13.60
C ASN A 59 3.61 -6.55 -12.72
N ILE A 60 3.55 -6.31 -11.41
CA ILE A 60 2.84 -7.16 -10.45
C ILE A 60 1.75 -6.36 -9.74
N ILE A 61 0.78 -7.10 -9.19
CA ILE A 61 -0.21 -6.60 -8.23
C ILE A 61 0.12 -7.25 -6.90
N VAL A 62 0.33 -6.46 -5.84
CA VAL A 62 0.38 -7.02 -4.48
C VAL A 62 -1.00 -6.95 -3.88
N TYR A 63 -1.53 -8.10 -3.46
CA TYR A 63 -2.88 -8.26 -2.92
C TYR A 63 -2.83 -8.79 -1.50
N PHE A 64 -3.48 -8.08 -0.58
CA PHE A 64 -3.62 -8.42 0.82
C PHE A 64 -5.09 -8.80 1.10
N PRO A 65 -5.42 -10.10 1.21
CA PRO A 65 -6.78 -10.58 1.49
C PRO A 65 -7.13 -10.43 2.98
N LEU A 66 -7.35 -9.21 3.44
CA LEU A 66 -7.50 -8.90 4.87
C LEU A 66 -8.88 -9.20 5.41
N GLN A 67 -9.91 -9.39 4.58
CA GLN A 67 -11.29 -9.57 5.02
C GLN A 67 -11.53 -10.71 6.03
N LYS A 68 -10.60 -11.66 6.13
CA LYS A 68 -10.68 -12.80 7.06
C LYS A 68 -9.80 -12.64 8.30
N ASN A 69 -9.06 -11.55 8.41
CA ASN A 69 -8.12 -11.33 9.50
C ASN A 69 -8.87 -11.07 10.82
N VAL A 70 -8.25 -11.52 11.90
CA VAL A 70 -8.82 -11.35 13.24
C VAL A 70 -8.46 -9.96 13.74
N ILE A 71 -9.47 -9.14 13.98
CA ILE A 71 -9.30 -7.83 14.64
C ILE A 71 -9.08 -8.09 16.14
N PRO A 72 -7.90 -7.79 16.71
CA PRO A 72 -7.67 -8.04 18.14
C PRO A 72 -8.58 -7.16 19.02
N LYS A 73 -8.92 -7.62 20.22
CA LYS A 73 -9.73 -6.83 21.15
C LYS A 73 -8.94 -5.61 21.63
N GLY A 74 -9.53 -4.41 21.53
CA GLY A 74 -8.92 -3.16 22.02
C GLY A 74 -8.08 -2.38 21.00
N TYR A 75 -7.97 -2.88 19.76
CA TYR A 75 -7.10 -2.39 18.68
C TYR A 75 -7.40 -0.99 18.11
N PHE A 76 -8.31 -0.25 18.73
CA PHE A 76 -8.68 1.10 18.31
C PHE A 76 -9.04 1.99 19.52
N GLY A 77 -8.55 1.64 20.71
CA GLY A 77 -9.02 2.21 21.97
C GLY A 77 -10.44 1.73 22.27
N GLY A 78 -10.80 1.59 23.55
CA GLY A 78 -12.09 1.07 23.97
C GLY A 78 -13.26 1.60 23.14
N ALA A 79 -14.23 0.72 22.85
CA ALA A 79 -15.38 0.90 21.97
C ALA A 79 -16.24 2.17 22.20
N GLU A 80 -15.90 3.01 23.18
CA GLU A 80 -16.51 4.31 23.44
C GLU A 80 -15.82 5.49 22.74
N LYS A 81 -14.49 5.48 22.52
CA LYS A 81 -13.80 6.59 21.81
C LYS A 81 -13.91 6.49 20.29
N LEU A 82 -14.12 5.29 19.77
CA LEU A 82 -14.42 5.07 18.35
C LEU A 82 -15.84 5.40 17.97
N LYS A 83 -16.79 5.62 18.88
CA LYS A 83 -18.16 6.00 18.47
C LYS A 83 -18.24 7.30 17.65
N ARG A 84 -17.15 8.06 17.53
CA ARG A 84 -17.04 9.23 16.63
C ARG A 84 -16.56 8.93 15.21
N PHE A 85 -15.94 7.78 14.97
CA PHE A 85 -15.64 7.26 13.63
C PHE A 85 -16.43 5.97 13.51
N GLU A 86 -17.45 5.90 12.66
CA GLU A 86 -18.25 4.69 12.43
C GLU A 86 -17.39 3.51 11.92
N CYS A 87 -16.51 2.94 12.76
CA CYS A 87 -15.52 1.91 12.47
C CYS A 87 -16.10 0.49 12.59
N ASP A 88 -17.43 0.36 12.71
CA ASP A 88 -18.11 -0.93 12.67
C ASP A 88 -18.15 -1.53 11.24
N LYS A 89 -17.69 -0.80 10.21
CA LYS A 89 -17.72 -1.20 8.79
C LYS A 89 -16.57 -0.44 8.06
N ALA A 90 -15.51 -0.99 7.49
CA ALA A 90 -15.27 -2.32 6.95
C ALA A 90 -13.75 -2.56 6.88
N MET A 91 -13.35 -3.81 7.11
CA MET A 91 -12.02 -4.29 6.79
C MET A 91 -11.99 -4.59 5.29
N TYR A 92 -11.28 -3.76 4.51
CA TYR A 92 -11.14 -3.95 3.08
C TYR A 92 -9.97 -4.88 2.79
N ASP A 93 -10.05 -5.67 1.72
CA ASP A 93 -8.80 -6.17 1.14
C ASP A 93 -7.95 -4.99 0.66
N VAL A 94 -6.63 -5.12 0.60
CA VAL A 94 -5.75 -4.04 0.12
C VAL A 94 -5.03 -4.48 -1.15
N VAL A 95 -4.93 -3.58 -2.12
CA VAL A 95 -4.23 -3.83 -3.39
C VAL A 95 -3.24 -2.71 -3.67
N PHE A 96 -1.96 -3.08 -3.83
CA PHE A 96 -0.94 -2.18 -4.37
C PHE A 96 -0.78 -2.42 -5.86
N VAL A 97 -0.86 -1.35 -6.64
CA VAL A 97 -0.70 -1.38 -8.10
C VAL A 97 0.25 -0.28 -8.52
N ASN A 98 1.17 -0.59 -9.43
CA ASN A 98 1.96 0.45 -10.08
C ASN A 98 1.13 1.08 -11.20
N HIS A 99 1.07 2.41 -11.28
CA HIS A 99 0.27 3.09 -12.31
C HIS A 99 0.67 2.71 -13.76
N THR A 100 1.92 2.28 -13.98
CA THR A 100 2.40 1.81 -15.28
C THR A 100 1.72 0.51 -15.74
N MET A 101 1.20 -0.29 -14.82
CA MET A 101 0.59 -1.58 -15.12
C MET A 101 -0.77 -1.46 -15.80
N GLN A 102 -1.45 -0.29 -15.72
CA GLN A 102 -2.76 -0.03 -16.34
C GLN A 102 -3.75 -1.20 -16.11
N MET A 103 -3.97 -1.57 -14.84
CA MET A 103 -5.02 -2.53 -14.47
C MET A 103 -6.35 -1.79 -14.33
N PRO A 104 -7.39 -2.14 -15.10
CA PRO A 104 -8.73 -1.56 -14.89
C PRO A 104 -9.31 -2.08 -13.58
N ILE A 105 -9.62 -1.18 -12.63
CA ILE A 105 -10.19 -1.55 -11.32
C ILE A 105 -11.51 -2.32 -11.50
N GLY A 106 -12.31 -2.00 -12.53
CA GLY A 106 -13.53 -2.71 -12.89
C GLY A 106 -13.35 -4.21 -13.15
N GLU A 107 -12.15 -4.66 -13.55
CA GLU A 107 -11.85 -6.09 -13.77
C GLU A 107 -11.52 -6.84 -12.47
N TRP A 108 -11.28 -6.11 -11.38
CA TRP A 108 -10.81 -6.69 -10.13
C TRP A 108 -11.75 -7.76 -9.56
N LYS A 109 -13.07 -7.55 -9.63
CA LYS A 109 -14.04 -8.53 -9.11
C LYS A 109 -13.86 -9.92 -9.74
N GLU A 110 -13.62 -9.96 -11.05
CA GLU A 110 -13.41 -11.20 -11.80
C GLU A 110 -12.00 -11.76 -11.58
N ILE A 111 -10.98 -10.88 -11.55
CA ILE A 111 -9.60 -11.27 -11.23
C ILE A 111 -9.56 -11.93 -9.84
N ARG A 112 -10.15 -11.30 -8.82
CA ARG A 112 -10.24 -11.81 -7.44
C ARG A 112 -10.99 -13.13 -7.38
N HIS A 113 -12.08 -13.29 -8.14
CA HIS A 113 -12.79 -14.57 -8.23
C HIS A 113 -11.92 -15.67 -8.84
N THR A 114 -11.19 -15.35 -9.92
CA THR A 114 -10.33 -16.29 -10.65
C THR A 114 -9.15 -16.77 -9.80
N LEU A 115 -8.68 -15.95 -8.85
CA LEU A 115 -7.61 -16.32 -7.93
C LEU A 115 -7.85 -17.67 -7.27
N ASN A 116 -9.09 -18.02 -6.93
CA ASN A 116 -9.42 -19.28 -6.26
C ASN A 116 -9.16 -20.54 -7.10
N TYR A 117 -9.02 -20.40 -8.43
CA TYR A 117 -8.94 -21.53 -9.37
C TYR A 117 -7.60 -21.64 -10.09
N VAL A 118 -6.70 -20.66 -9.92
CA VAL A 118 -5.38 -20.67 -10.57
C VAL A 118 -4.33 -21.38 -9.72
N LYS A 119 -3.34 -21.95 -10.41
CA LYS A 119 -2.19 -22.60 -9.78
C LYS A 119 -1.46 -21.63 -8.87
N VAL A 120 -1.10 -22.12 -7.68
CA VAL A 120 -0.36 -21.37 -6.66
C VAL A 120 1.12 -21.75 -6.72
N SER A 121 1.99 -20.75 -6.81
CA SER A 121 3.44 -20.93 -6.70
C SER A 121 3.92 -20.26 -5.41
N LYS A 122 4.68 -20.98 -4.58
CA LYS A 122 5.30 -20.40 -3.39
C LYS A 122 6.65 -19.79 -3.75
N CYS A 123 6.82 -18.50 -3.47
CA CYS A 123 7.98 -17.74 -3.89
C CYS A 123 8.59 -16.98 -2.72
N HIS A 124 9.82 -16.50 -2.93
CA HIS A 124 10.58 -15.74 -1.95
C HIS A 124 11.18 -14.49 -2.60
N PHE A 125 11.18 -13.40 -1.86
CA PHE A 125 11.87 -12.17 -2.22
C PHE A 125 12.86 -11.83 -1.12
N ASN A 126 14.14 -11.87 -1.47
CA ASN A 126 15.23 -11.58 -0.55
C ASN A 126 15.78 -10.19 -0.85
N ALA A 127 16.00 -9.40 0.20
CA ALA A 127 16.54 -8.05 0.08
C ALA A 127 17.57 -7.80 1.19
N ASP A 128 18.70 -7.17 0.85
CA ASP A 128 19.54 -6.55 1.86
C ASP A 128 18.98 -5.17 2.20
N VAL A 129 18.09 -5.16 3.19
CA VAL A 129 17.26 -4.00 3.50
C VAL A 129 18.08 -2.75 3.86
N LYS A 130 19.29 -2.91 4.41
CA LYS A 130 20.18 -1.77 4.70
C LYS A 130 20.65 -1.09 3.41
N SER A 131 21.14 -1.89 2.47
CA SER A 131 21.62 -1.39 1.17
C SER A 131 20.47 -0.79 0.35
N GLU A 132 19.29 -1.43 0.37
CA GLU A 132 18.09 -0.92 -0.31
C GLU A 132 17.60 0.40 0.28
N TYR A 133 17.65 0.56 1.61
CA TYR A 133 17.31 1.80 2.29
C TYR A 133 18.23 2.95 1.88
N ILE A 134 19.54 2.74 1.85
CA ILE A 134 20.52 3.73 1.38
C ILE A 134 20.21 4.12 -0.07
N ALA A 135 20.02 3.14 -0.96
CA ALA A 135 19.72 3.42 -2.37
C ALA A 135 18.38 4.17 -2.55
N CYS A 136 17.35 3.82 -1.78
CA CYS A 136 16.04 4.46 -1.83
C CYS A 136 16.08 5.91 -1.34
N THR A 137 16.70 6.16 -0.18
CA THR A 137 16.85 7.50 0.41
C THR A 137 17.67 8.43 -0.50
N GLU A 138 18.78 7.95 -1.06
CA GLU A 138 19.55 8.71 -2.06
C GLU A 138 18.73 9.00 -3.32
N SER A 139 18.00 8.00 -3.83
CA SER A 139 17.15 8.18 -5.01
C SER A 139 16.02 9.17 -4.75
N PHE A 140 15.43 9.17 -3.56
CA PHE A 140 14.38 10.10 -3.17
C PHE A 140 14.92 11.51 -2.95
N ALA A 141 16.11 11.65 -2.36
CA ALA A 141 16.81 12.92 -2.23
C ALA A 141 17.13 13.56 -3.59
N ARG A 142 17.53 12.76 -4.58
CA ARG A 142 17.68 13.23 -5.97
C ARG A 142 16.33 13.65 -6.56
N TYR A 143 15.28 12.86 -6.36
CA TYR A 143 13.94 13.17 -6.84
C TYR A 143 13.41 14.51 -6.30
N LYS A 144 13.59 14.80 -5.00
CA LYS A 144 13.23 16.07 -4.35
C LYS A 144 13.88 17.31 -4.97
N LYS A 145 14.98 17.16 -5.73
CA LYS A 145 15.66 18.25 -6.43
C LYS A 145 15.15 18.46 -7.86
N THR A 146 14.25 17.62 -8.34
CA THR A 146 13.71 17.69 -9.70
C THR A 146 12.48 18.58 -9.76
N GLU A 147 12.26 19.24 -10.90
CA GLU A 147 11.01 19.97 -11.18
C GLU A 147 9.78 19.04 -11.06
N LYS A 148 9.93 17.78 -11.46
CA LYS A 148 8.89 16.76 -11.34
C LYS A 148 8.39 16.63 -9.91
N TYR A 149 9.25 16.67 -8.89
CA TYR A 149 8.81 16.59 -7.51
C TYR A 149 7.90 17.75 -7.08
N TYR A 150 8.20 18.98 -7.52
CA TYR A 150 7.43 20.16 -7.12
C TYR A 150 6.16 20.36 -7.92
N LYS A 151 6.14 19.91 -9.19
CA LYS A 151 5.00 20.12 -10.09
C LYS A 151 4.11 18.88 -10.26
N ARG A 152 4.67 17.68 -10.15
CA ARG A 152 4.07 16.37 -10.51
C ARG A 152 4.56 15.30 -9.54
N LYS A 153 4.31 15.52 -8.25
CA LYS A 153 4.76 14.62 -7.18
C LYS A 153 4.13 13.24 -7.39
N ASP A 154 4.96 12.20 -7.34
CA ASP A 154 4.55 10.81 -7.42
C ASP A 154 3.91 10.43 -6.08
N VAL A 155 2.62 10.11 -6.15
CA VAL A 155 1.76 9.90 -4.99
C VAL A 155 0.82 8.74 -5.21
N PHE A 156 0.24 8.24 -4.13
CA PHE A 156 -0.87 7.30 -4.25
C PHE A 156 -2.14 8.00 -4.70
N LEU A 157 -2.77 7.39 -5.68
CA LEU A 157 -4.18 7.53 -5.97
C LEU A 157 -4.90 6.36 -5.34
N ASP A 158 -6.00 6.63 -4.68
CA ASP A 158 -6.70 5.62 -3.92
C ASP A 158 -8.19 5.58 -4.22
N CYS A 159 -8.79 4.40 -4.06
CA CYS A 159 -10.24 4.25 -4.13
C CYS A 159 -10.68 2.96 -3.46
N ILE A 160 -11.95 2.91 -3.06
CA ILE A 160 -12.58 1.70 -2.54
C ILE A 160 -13.59 1.18 -3.57
N ARG A 161 -13.41 -0.05 -4.03
CA ARG A 161 -14.34 -0.77 -4.91
C ARG A 161 -14.30 -2.27 -4.62
N PHE A 162 -15.44 -2.95 -4.74
CA PHE A 162 -15.54 -4.40 -4.57
C PHE A 162 -14.93 -4.90 -3.24
N ASP A 163 -15.21 -4.16 -2.17
CA ASP A 163 -14.65 -4.39 -0.83
C ASP A 163 -13.12 -4.45 -0.77
N THR A 164 -12.47 -3.76 -1.71
CA THR A 164 -11.02 -3.66 -1.84
C THR A 164 -10.61 -2.19 -1.87
N TYR A 165 -9.62 -1.85 -1.06
CA TYR A 165 -8.94 -0.57 -1.04
C TYR A 165 -7.72 -0.62 -1.96
N PHE A 166 -7.75 0.17 -3.02
CA PHE A 166 -6.68 0.24 -4.01
C PHE A 166 -5.77 1.40 -3.70
N LEU A 167 -4.46 1.14 -3.74
CA LEU A 167 -3.39 2.12 -3.68
C LEU A 167 -2.59 2.01 -4.97
N VAL A 168 -2.82 2.99 -5.85
CA VAL A 168 -2.20 3.07 -7.18
C VAL A 168 -1.13 4.15 -7.13
N GLY A 169 0.14 3.75 -7.17
CA GLY A 169 1.26 4.69 -7.02
C GLY A 169 2.36 4.46 -8.05
N GLY A 170 3.30 5.39 -8.14
CA GLY A 170 4.55 5.23 -8.87
C GLY A 170 5.70 4.77 -7.98
N LYS A 171 6.90 4.75 -8.55
CA LYS A 171 8.12 4.29 -7.88
C LYS A 171 8.31 5.02 -6.55
N PHE A 172 8.19 6.34 -6.54
CA PHE A 172 8.53 7.15 -5.37
C PHE A 172 7.46 7.11 -4.29
N SER A 173 6.20 6.84 -4.65
CA SER A 173 5.15 6.50 -3.68
C SER A 173 5.51 5.26 -2.86
N PHE A 174 5.98 4.20 -3.52
CA PHE A 174 6.42 2.98 -2.83
C PHE A 174 7.76 3.15 -2.11
N VAL A 175 8.65 4.02 -2.59
CA VAL A 175 9.88 4.39 -1.87
C VAL A 175 9.54 4.98 -0.50
N GLN A 176 8.54 5.88 -0.41
CA GLN A 176 8.13 6.47 0.86
C GLN A 176 7.63 5.41 1.84
N ILE A 177 6.70 4.52 1.44
CA ILE A 177 6.24 3.42 2.30
C ILE A 177 7.42 2.58 2.81
N PHE A 178 8.36 2.25 1.92
CA PHE A 178 9.51 1.45 2.29
C PHE A 178 10.42 2.16 3.29
N THR A 179 10.77 3.44 3.07
CA THR A 179 11.65 4.19 3.96
C THR A 179 11.01 4.45 5.32
N ASP A 180 9.74 4.85 5.34
CA ASP A 180 9.04 5.25 6.56
C ASP A 180 8.84 4.03 7.48
N LEU A 181 8.41 2.89 6.92
CA LEU A 181 8.33 1.63 7.68
C LEU A 181 9.69 1.15 8.16
N LYS A 182 10.74 1.38 7.36
CA LYS A 182 12.08 0.92 7.69
C LYS A 182 12.69 1.69 8.86
N GLU A 183 12.55 3.02 8.86
CA GLU A 183 12.98 3.89 9.96
C GLU A 183 12.22 3.53 11.24
N MET A 184 10.90 3.35 11.12
CA MET A 184 10.07 3.06 12.27
C MET A 184 10.35 1.67 12.88
N LEU A 185 10.61 0.64 12.06
CA LEU A 185 10.97 -0.70 12.55
C LEU A 185 12.35 -0.77 13.25
N GLU A 186 13.17 0.28 13.09
CA GLU A 186 14.47 0.43 13.78
C GLU A 186 14.38 1.16 15.12
N LEU A 187 13.28 1.86 15.41
CA LEU A 187 13.12 2.56 16.68
C LEU A 187 13.03 1.55 17.84
N PRO A 188 13.69 1.81 18.99
CA PRO A 188 13.52 1.01 20.19
C PRO A 188 12.04 0.99 20.60
N LEU A 189 11.51 -0.20 20.95
CA LEU A 189 10.13 -0.37 21.41
C LEU A 189 9.76 0.63 22.53
N GLU A 190 10.73 0.97 23.39
CA GLU A 190 10.58 1.89 24.52
C GLU A 190 10.51 3.38 24.13
N GLU A 191 11.13 3.78 23.01
CA GLU A 191 11.04 5.16 22.51
C GLU A 191 9.75 5.39 21.71
N ASN A 192 9.15 4.32 21.17
CA ASN A 192 7.81 4.35 20.57
C ASN A 192 6.69 4.53 21.63
N LEU A 193 6.99 4.34 22.93
CA LEU A 193 6.01 4.40 24.03
C LEU A 193 6.04 5.71 24.86
N LYS A 194 7.02 6.60 24.64
CA LYS A 194 7.26 7.77 25.52
C LYS A 194 6.17 8.85 25.47
N ASN A 195 5.31 8.86 24.45
CA ASN A 195 4.27 9.88 24.27
C ASN A 195 2.82 9.36 24.38
N GLY A 196 2.63 8.16 24.95
CA GLY A 196 1.32 7.53 25.17
C GLY A 196 1.38 6.03 24.86
N GLU A 197 0.30 5.29 25.19
CA GLU A 197 0.10 3.92 24.68
C GLU A 197 -0.09 3.99 23.16
N MET A 198 1.02 4.07 22.41
CA MET A 198 0.97 3.68 21.01
C MET A 198 0.78 2.16 21.00
N PRO A 199 -0.31 1.66 20.45
CA PRO A 199 -0.39 0.24 20.17
C PRO A 199 0.65 -0.08 19.08
N ASP A 200 1.05 -1.34 18.88
CA ASP A 200 2.21 -1.83 18.08
C ASP A 200 2.20 -1.47 16.56
N PHE A 201 1.68 -0.30 16.16
CA PHE A 201 1.02 -0.04 14.88
C PHE A 201 1.45 1.27 14.24
N VAL A 202 1.49 1.25 12.91
CA VAL A 202 1.96 2.37 12.07
C VAL A 202 0.78 3.09 11.50
N VAL A 203 0.64 4.36 11.86
CA VAL A 203 -0.43 5.20 11.34
C VAL A 203 -0.09 5.66 9.93
N PHE A 204 -1.00 5.39 8.99
CA PHE A 204 -1.00 6.00 7.66
C PHE A 204 -2.19 6.96 7.63
N VAL A 205 -2.01 8.21 7.21
CA VAL A 205 -3.11 9.17 7.03
C VAL A 205 -3.28 9.46 5.55
N ASN A 206 -4.49 9.28 5.05
CA ASN A 206 -4.86 9.46 3.65
C ASN A 206 -5.84 10.63 3.43
N ASP A 207 -6.01 11.52 4.43
CA ASP A 207 -6.95 12.64 4.36
C ASP A 207 -6.24 13.98 4.15
N CYS A 208 -6.46 14.57 2.97
CA CYS A 208 -5.97 15.89 2.57
C CYS A 208 -6.76 17.06 3.17
N ARG A 209 -7.67 16.86 4.15
CA ARG A 209 -8.58 17.94 4.62
C ARG A 209 -8.30 18.53 5.98
N LYS A 210 -7.30 18.08 6.74
CA LYS A 210 -6.93 18.75 8.00
C LYS A 210 -5.43 18.86 8.18
N SER A 211 -4.94 20.05 7.84
CA SER A 211 -3.75 20.67 8.41
C SER A 211 -3.63 20.38 9.92
N GLY A 212 -2.52 19.75 10.34
CA GLY A 212 -2.12 19.80 11.75
C GLY A 212 -1.38 18.61 12.35
N TYR A 213 -1.05 17.55 11.59
CA TYR A 213 -0.29 16.43 12.15
C TYR A 213 0.92 16.07 11.28
N ASP A 214 2.12 16.14 11.87
CA ASP A 214 3.38 15.68 11.28
C ASP A 214 3.46 14.15 11.36
N PHE A 215 2.67 13.46 10.54
CA PHE A 215 2.81 12.02 10.25
C PHE A 215 3.16 11.84 8.77
N PRO A 216 3.72 10.69 8.34
CA PRO A 216 3.94 10.43 6.92
C PRO A 216 2.60 10.45 6.16
N GLU A 217 2.34 11.56 5.48
CA GLU A 217 1.16 11.78 4.64
C GLU A 217 1.27 10.95 3.35
N LEU A 218 0.31 10.05 3.11
CA LEU A 218 0.11 9.42 1.82
C LEU A 218 -0.74 10.35 0.93
N GLY A 219 -0.09 11.18 0.12
CA GLY A 219 -0.65 11.58 -1.17
C GLY A 219 -0.84 13.08 -1.44
N PHE A 220 -0.34 13.52 -2.59
CA PHE A 220 -0.59 14.80 -3.26
C PHE A 220 -0.97 14.54 -4.72
N PHE A 221 -2.25 14.58 -5.07
CA PHE A 221 -2.80 14.50 -6.44
C PHE A 221 -1.80 14.74 -7.60
N ASP A 222 -1.59 13.72 -8.46
CA ASP A 222 -0.71 13.80 -9.64
C ASP A 222 -1.41 14.49 -10.84
N ASP A 223 -0.91 15.66 -11.25
CA ASP A 223 -1.40 16.41 -12.42
C ASP A 223 -1.07 15.73 -13.77
N ASP A 224 -0.08 14.83 -13.85
CA ASP A 224 0.22 14.05 -15.06
C ASP A 224 -0.91 13.09 -15.41
N LEU A 225 -1.57 12.52 -14.39
CA LEU A 225 -2.69 11.62 -14.61
C LEU A 225 -3.90 12.37 -15.14
N ARG A 226 -4.09 13.66 -14.78
CA ARG A 226 -5.09 14.53 -15.42
C ARG A 226 -4.76 14.78 -16.89
N GLU A 227 -3.50 15.04 -17.20
CA GLU A 227 -3.05 15.31 -18.57
C GLU A 227 -3.13 14.04 -19.45
N LEU A 228 -2.80 12.88 -18.88
CA LEU A 228 -2.96 11.56 -19.49
C LEU A 228 -4.44 11.18 -19.70
N CYS A 229 -5.31 11.48 -18.74
CA CYS A 229 -6.76 11.29 -18.90
C CYS A 229 -7.30 12.18 -20.04
N ARG A 230 -6.92 13.46 -20.06
CA ARG A 230 -7.36 14.44 -21.06
C ARG A 230 -6.86 14.11 -22.48
N SER A 231 -5.59 13.76 -22.62
CA SER A 231 -5.00 13.37 -23.91
C SER A 231 -5.62 12.10 -24.51
N ARG A 232 -6.30 11.28 -23.69
CA ARG A 232 -7.03 10.07 -24.11
C ARG A 232 -8.55 10.27 -24.18
N GLY A 233 -9.03 11.52 -24.17
CA GLY A 233 -10.45 11.84 -24.33
C GLY A 233 -11.32 11.50 -23.11
N LYS A 234 -10.71 11.23 -21.96
CA LYS A 234 -11.40 10.95 -20.69
C LYS A 234 -11.46 12.25 -19.87
N LYS A 235 -12.67 12.66 -19.45
CA LYS A 235 -12.89 13.95 -18.78
C LYS A 235 -12.36 13.95 -17.33
N SER A 236 -12.16 12.77 -16.75
CA SER A 236 -11.68 12.58 -15.38
C SER A 236 -11.03 11.21 -15.18
N LEU A 237 -10.31 11.03 -14.06
CA LEU A 237 -9.85 9.72 -13.59
C LEU A 237 -11.02 8.72 -13.45
N TRP A 238 -12.21 9.22 -13.09
CA TRP A 238 -13.43 8.42 -13.01
C TRP A 238 -13.89 7.84 -14.35
N ASP A 239 -13.59 8.51 -15.47
CA ASP A 239 -13.88 7.99 -16.82
C ASP A 239 -12.79 7.03 -17.34
N TRP A 240 -11.64 6.98 -16.65
CA TRP A 240 -10.57 6.02 -16.93
C TRP A 240 -10.73 4.73 -16.12
N LEU A 241 -11.29 4.84 -14.91
CA LEU A 241 -11.57 3.72 -14.01
C LEU A 241 -12.86 2.95 -14.36
N ASN A 242 -13.69 3.47 -15.27
CA ASN A 242 -14.92 2.86 -15.82
C ASN A 242 -14.87 2.80 -17.36
#